data_AF-A0A970YZY1-F1
#
_entry.id   AF-A0A970YZY1-F1
#
_cell.length_a   1.000
_cell.length_b   1.000
_cell.length_c   1.000
_cell.angle_alpha   90.00
_cell.angle_beta   90.00
_cell.angle_gamma   90.00
#
_symmetry.space_group_name_H-M   'P 1'
#
loop_
_entity.id
_entity.type
_entity.pdbx_description
1 polymer ?
#
loop_
_entity_poly.entity_id
_entity_poly.type
_entity_poly.pdbx_seq_one_letter_code
_entity_poly.pdbx_strand_id
1 'polypeptide(L)'
;MSISKNNVLKEICPIIENNVLFYPCSVLTTEGQKEISYIVDKQAYFNYTMGLYKDSKYFNHFCQNDIVEIYKSEIRLPFKIAQEIYDFGETRMGGRSFLLIFDDKSEQHYETGSFVDFLEYPLNKSAKRVINVKGGNQSDNKYLKSMEPINIFLIENLQLLMQKQ
;
A
#
# COMPACT_ATOMS: atom_id res chain seq x y z
N MET A 1 15.56 -17.66 16.06
CA MET A 1 15.87 -17.48 14.63
C MET A 1 15.69 -16.00 14.31
N SER A 2 16.78 -15.24 14.22
CA SER A 2 16.75 -13.82 13.86
C SER A 2 16.73 -13.69 12.35
N ILE A 3 15.60 -13.31 11.78
CA ILE A 3 15.51 -12.97 10.36
C ILE A 3 16.24 -11.63 10.18
N SER A 4 17.18 -11.59 9.24
CA SER A 4 18.01 -10.42 8.93
C SER A 4 17.13 -9.21 8.60
N LYS A 5 17.42 -8.08 9.24
CA LYS A 5 16.59 -6.87 9.27
C LYS A 5 16.33 -6.17 7.92
N ASN A 6 16.89 -6.57 6.79
CA ASN A 6 16.99 -5.64 5.64
C ASN A 6 16.88 -6.22 4.22
N ASN A 7 16.53 -7.50 4.03
CA ASN A 7 16.40 -8.06 2.66
C ASN A 7 14.96 -8.17 2.13
N VAL A 8 13.95 -8.10 3.01
CA VAL A 8 12.55 -8.25 2.62
C VAL A 8 12.10 -7.17 1.64
N LEU A 9 12.59 -5.94 1.78
CA LEU A 9 12.20 -4.82 0.91
C LEU A 9 12.57 -5.06 -0.57
N LYS A 10 13.65 -5.81 -0.85
CA LYS A 10 14.02 -6.21 -2.23
C LYS A 10 13.03 -7.18 -2.86
N GLU A 11 12.31 -7.94 -2.03
CA GLU A 11 11.32 -8.91 -2.48
C GLU A 11 9.92 -8.32 -2.60
N ILE A 12 9.74 -7.07 -2.17
CA ILE A 12 8.48 -6.34 -2.28
C ILE A 12 8.51 -5.59 -3.61
N CYS A 13 7.62 -5.98 -4.54
CA CYS A 13 7.41 -5.20 -5.75
C CYS A 13 6.84 -3.84 -5.36
N PRO A 14 7.51 -2.71 -5.65
CA PRO A 14 6.95 -1.39 -5.40
C PRO A 14 5.84 -1.08 -6.40
N ILE A 15 4.91 -0.22 -5.99
CA ILE A 15 4.00 0.46 -6.90
C ILE A 15 4.69 1.73 -7.40
N ILE A 16 4.44 2.09 -8.66
CA ILE A 16 4.96 3.31 -9.28
C ILE A 16 3.79 4.27 -9.46
N GLU A 17 3.84 5.41 -8.77
CA GLU A 17 2.89 6.50 -8.96
C GLU A 17 3.66 7.80 -9.12
N ASN A 18 3.44 8.52 -10.23
CA ASN A 18 4.13 9.77 -10.55
C ASN A 18 5.66 9.68 -10.43
N ASN A 19 6.24 8.58 -10.93
CA ASN A 19 7.68 8.24 -10.85
C ASN A 19 8.24 8.05 -9.44
N VAL A 20 7.39 7.92 -8.41
CA VAL A 20 7.80 7.56 -7.06
C VAL A 20 7.50 6.09 -6.79
N LEU A 21 8.48 5.42 -6.18
CA LEU A 21 8.37 4.03 -5.76
C LEU A 21 7.80 3.97 -4.35
N PHE A 22 6.59 3.42 -4.23
CA PHE A 22 5.95 3.12 -2.97
C PHE A 22 6.11 1.63 -2.68
N TYR A 23 6.74 1.29 -1.55
CA TYR A 23 6.93 -0.11 -1.13
C TYR A 23 5.89 -0.49 -0.08
N PRO A 24 4.73 -1.05 -0.48
CA PRO A 24 3.71 -1.51 0.46
C PRO A 24 4.20 -2.70 1.28
N CYS A 25 4.20 -2.56 2.59
CA CYS A 25 4.75 -3.51 3.53
C CYS A 25 4.01 -3.46 4.87
N SER A 26 4.47 -4.27 5.82
CA SER A 26 4.18 -4.05 7.24
C SER A 26 5.47 -3.71 7.97
N VAL A 27 5.39 -2.77 8.89
CA VAL A 27 6.53 -2.30 9.70
C VAL A 27 6.26 -2.59 11.16
N LEU A 28 7.21 -3.23 11.86
CA LEU A 28 7.24 -3.22 13.31
C LEU A 28 7.93 -1.94 13.77
N THR A 29 7.22 -1.12 14.54
CA THR A 29 7.73 0.16 15.04
C THR A 29 8.50 -0.02 16.35
N THR A 30 9.26 1.01 16.74
CA THR A 30 9.96 1.06 18.05
C THR A 30 8.99 1.02 19.23
N GLU A 31 7.72 1.37 19.03
CA GLU A 31 6.64 1.24 20.00
C GLU A 31 6.11 -0.20 20.12
N GLY A 32 6.62 -1.12 19.30
CA GLY A 32 6.24 -2.54 19.31
C GLY A 32 4.97 -2.86 18.53
N GLN A 33 4.43 -1.90 17.79
CA GLN A 33 3.22 -2.10 16.98
C GLN A 33 3.58 -2.51 15.55
N LYS A 34 2.85 -3.48 14.99
CA LYS A 34 2.98 -3.85 13.58
C LYS A 34 1.92 -3.11 12.78
N GLU A 35 2.40 -2.23 11.92
CA GLU A 35 1.56 -1.32 11.15
C GLU A 35 1.65 -1.64 9.66
N ILE A 36 0.62 -1.24 8.91
CA ILE A 36 0.59 -1.37 7.45
C ILE A 36 1.01 -0.05 6.85
N SER A 37 2.02 -0.10 6.01
CA SER A 37 2.76 1.10 5.65
C SER A 37 3.29 1.06 4.23
N TYR A 38 3.58 2.24 3.70
CA TYR A 38 4.48 2.41 2.57
C TYR A 38 5.85 2.87 3.06
N ILE A 39 6.90 2.24 2.53
CA ILE A 39 8.26 2.77 2.61
C ILE A 39 8.52 3.53 1.32
N VAL A 40 9.03 4.75 1.43
CA VAL A 40 9.26 5.64 0.28
C VAL A 40 10.58 6.40 0.47
N ASP A 41 11.29 6.65 -0.62
CA ASP A 41 12.42 7.58 -0.61
C ASP A 41 11.93 9.00 -0.28
N LYS A 42 12.52 9.61 0.76
CA LYS A 42 12.11 10.90 1.31
C LYS A 42 12.22 12.01 0.26
N GLN A 43 13.27 12.03 -0.54
CA GLN A 43 13.48 13.09 -1.53
C GLN A 43 12.54 12.92 -2.72
N ALA A 44 12.32 11.70 -3.18
CA ALA A 44 11.34 11.40 -4.23
C ALA A 44 9.94 11.80 -3.78
N TYR A 45 9.54 11.43 -2.56
CA TYR A 45 8.24 11.79 -1.99
C TYR A 45 8.09 13.31 -1.80
N PHE A 46 9.14 14.00 -1.36
CA PHE A 46 9.17 15.45 -1.26
C PHE A 46 8.88 16.12 -2.61
N ASN A 47 9.54 15.67 -3.67
CA ASN A 47 9.36 16.21 -5.01
C ASN A 47 7.95 15.92 -5.55
N TYR A 48 7.46 14.70 -5.31
CA TYR A 48 6.11 14.30 -5.69
C TYR A 48 5.02 15.13 -5.03
N THR A 49 5.17 15.43 -3.74
CA THR A 49 4.22 16.28 -3.01
C THR A 49 4.43 17.78 -3.25
N MET A 50 5.36 18.17 -4.15
CA MET A 50 5.76 19.57 -4.38
C MET A 50 6.17 20.28 -3.07
N GLY A 51 6.76 19.52 -2.13
CA GLY A 51 7.14 20.00 -0.80
C GLY A 51 6.01 20.20 0.19
N LEU A 52 4.78 19.78 -0.13
CA LEU A 52 3.57 20.02 0.69
C LEU A 52 3.25 18.93 1.73
N TYR A 53 4.17 18.03 2.06
CA TYR A 53 3.93 16.89 2.98
C TYR A 53 3.81 17.23 4.49
N LYS A 54 3.39 18.44 4.87
CA LYS A 54 3.10 18.79 6.29
C LYS A 54 1.63 18.51 6.61
N ASP A 55 1.41 17.67 7.62
CA ASP A 55 0.13 17.45 8.30
C ASP A 55 -1.04 17.03 7.39
N SER A 56 -0.86 15.92 6.69
CA SER A 56 -1.99 15.23 6.07
C SER A 56 -2.76 14.45 7.14
N LYS A 57 -4.06 14.75 7.34
CA LYS A 57 -4.96 13.92 8.17
C LYS A 57 -5.13 12.48 7.66
N TYR A 58 -4.60 12.17 6.47
CA TYR A 58 -4.74 10.88 5.79
C TYR A 58 -3.47 10.02 5.81
N PHE A 59 -2.34 10.58 6.28
CA PHE A 59 -1.05 9.88 6.31
C PHE A 59 -0.28 10.28 7.56
N ASN A 60 0.20 9.29 8.30
CA ASN A 60 1.21 9.53 9.33
C ASN A 60 2.60 9.41 8.68
N HIS A 61 3.47 10.37 8.95
CA HIS A 61 4.84 10.36 8.43
C HIS A 61 5.82 9.97 9.55
N PHE A 62 6.51 8.85 9.35
CA PHE A 62 7.49 8.33 10.30
C PHE A 62 8.90 8.40 9.72
N CYS A 63 9.90 8.48 10.60
CA CYS A 63 11.29 8.49 10.20
C CYS A 63 11.87 7.06 10.17
N GLN A 64 12.98 6.89 9.47
CA GLN A 64 13.68 5.61 9.38
C GLN A 64 14.02 5.01 10.76
N ASN A 65 14.28 5.85 11.77
CA ASN A 65 14.65 5.39 13.12
C ASN A 65 13.48 4.75 13.88
N ASP A 66 12.25 4.94 13.40
CA ASP A 66 11.06 4.34 14.00
C ASP A 66 10.84 2.89 13.53
N ILE A 67 11.66 2.39 12.58
CA ILE A 67 11.56 1.04 12.01
C ILE A 67 12.43 0.06 12.80
N VAL A 68 11.81 -0.96 13.39
CA VAL A 68 12.49 -2.10 14.00
C VAL A 68 12.71 -3.23 12.99
N GLU A 69 11.66 -3.58 12.23
CA GLU A 69 11.66 -4.67 11.24
C GLU A 69 10.61 -4.43 10.14
N ILE A 70 10.86 -4.99 8.94
CA ILE A 70 9.98 -4.87 7.77
C ILE A 70 9.53 -6.27 7.33
N TYR A 71 8.23 -6.40 7.04
CA TYR A 71 7.61 -7.64 6.59
C TYR A 71 6.80 -7.42 5.31
N LYS A 72 6.55 -8.49 4.56
CA LYS A 72 5.47 -8.51 3.57
C LYS A 72 4.14 -8.40 4.30
N SER A 73 3.25 -7.55 3.81
CA SER A 73 1.89 -7.41 4.35
C SER A 73 1.01 -8.54 3.83
N GLU A 74 0.25 -9.18 4.73
CA GLU A 74 -0.62 -10.32 4.39
C GLU A 74 -1.93 -9.90 3.74
N ILE A 75 -2.34 -8.65 3.95
CA ILE A 75 -3.56 -8.08 3.35
C ILE A 75 -3.26 -7.29 2.07
N ARG A 76 -1.99 -7.21 1.68
CA ARG A 76 -1.58 -6.53 0.45
C ARG A 76 -2.17 -7.26 -0.76
N LEU A 77 -2.86 -6.54 -1.64
CA LEU A 77 -3.26 -7.03 -2.94
C LEU A 77 -2.06 -7.62 -3.70
N PRO A 78 -2.29 -8.68 -4.51
CA PRO A 78 -1.28 -9.14 -5.45
C PRO A 78 -0.81 -7.99 -6.34
N PHE A 79 0.51 -7.83 -6.49
CA PHE A 79 1.11 -6.69 -7.20
C PHE A 79 0.49 -6.41 -8.57
N LYS A 80 0.28 -7.45 -9.38
CA LYS A 80 -0.35 -7.30 -10.71
C LYS A 80 -1.76 -6.72 -10.63
N ILE A 81 -2.56 -7.20 -9.68
CA ILE A 81 -3.94 -6.72 -9.46
C ILE A 81 -3.92 -5.25 -9.00
N ALA A 82 -3.04 -4.90 -8.05
CA ALA A 82 -2.89 -3.52 -7.61
C ALA A 82 -2.50 -2.61 -8.79
N GLN A 83 -1.52 -3.00 -9.59
CA GLN A 83 -1.08 -2.23 -10.76
C GLN A 83 -2.20 -2.04 -11.79
N GLU A 84 -2.98 -3.09 -12.09
CA GLU A 84 -4.14 -2.97 -12.99
C GLU A 84 -5.16 -1.93 -12.49
N ILE A 85 -5.38 -1.85 -11.18
CA ILE A 85 -6.25 -0.83 -10.59
C ILE A 85 -5.65 0.57 -10.75
N TYR A 86 -4.34 0.73 -10.56
CA TYR A 86 -3.65 2.00 -10.83
C TYR A 86 -3.81 2.42 -12.29
N ASP A 87 -3.70 1.47 -13.22
CA ASP A 87 -3.78 1.69 -14.67
C ASP A 87 -5.20 2.07 -15.13
N PHE A 88 -6.25 1.68 -14.40
CA PHE A 88 -7.61 2.19 -14.64
C PHE A 88 -7.75 3.69 -14.38
N GLY A 89 -6.84 4.27 -13.59
CA GLY A 89 -6.83 5.68 -13.23
C GLY A 89 -7.80 6.05 -12.10
N GLU A 90 -7.76 7.32 -11.72
CA GLU A 90 -8.64 7.86 -10.69
C GLU A 90 -10.03 8.23 -11.24
N THR A 91 -11.03 8.11 -10.39
CA THR A 91 -12.37 8.67 -10.65
C THR A 91 -12.31 10.19 -10.63
N ARG A 92 -13.33 10.85 -11.21
CA ARG A 92 -13.46 12.32 -11.18
C ARG A 92 -13.50 12.91 -9.77
N MET A 93 -13.79 12.11 -8.75
CA MET A 93 -13.92 12.56 -7.36
C MET A 93 -12.63 12.41 -6.54
N GLY A 94 -11.53 11.91 -7.14
CA GLY A 94 -10.26 11.70 -6.43
C GLY A 94 -10.28 10.42 -5.60
N GLY A 95 -10.04 9.29 -6.26
CA GLY A 95 -10.07 7.95 -5.69
C GLY A 95 -10.15 6.88 -6.77
N ARG A 96 -10.23 5.59 -6.41
CA ARG A 96 -10.32 4.49 -7.36
C ARG A 96 -11.53 3.60 -7.06
N SER A 97 -12.20 3.16 -8.11
CA SER A 97 -13.40 2.32 -8.05
C SER A 97 -13.19 1.07 -8.89
N PHE A 98 -13.32 -0.10 -8.28
CA PHE A 98 -13.01 -1.37 -8.93
C PHE A 98 -13.76 -2.54 -8.29
N LEU A 99 -13.84 -3.64 -9.05
CA LEU A 99 -14.45 -4.88 -8.64
C LEU A 99 -13.39 -5.97 -8.56
N LEU A 100 -13.15 -6.50 -7.36
CA LEU A 100 -12.29 -7.66 -7.18
C LEU A 100 -13.07 -8.95 -7.43
N ILE A 101 -12.42 -9.90 -8.11
CA ILE A 101 -12.94 -11.23 -8.38
C ILE A 101 -12.09 -12.23 -7.59
N PHE A 102 -12.75 -13.01 -6.75
CA PHE A 102 -12.11 -14.05 -5.94
C PHE A 102 -12.10 -15.41 -6.66
N ASP A 103 -11.28 -16.34 -6.18
CA ASP A 103 -11.12 -17.70 -6.68
C ASP A 103 -12.43 -18.52 -6.76
N ASP A 104 -13.38 -18.27 -5.85
CA ASP A 104 -14.74 -18.85 -5.86
C ASP A 104 -15.74 -18.08 -6.73
N LYS A 105 -15.23 -17.17 -7.56
CA LYS A 105 -15.98 -16.34 -8.53
C LYS A 105 -16.92 -15.31 -7.91
N SER A 106 -16.96 -15.17 -6.58
CA SER A 106 -17.66 -14.04 -5.98
C SER A 106 -16.96 -12.73 -6.35
N GLU A 107 -17.74 -11.67 -6.48
CA GLU A 107 -17.24 -10.34 -6.80
C GLU A 107 -17.48 -9.39 -5.62
N GLN A 108 -16.56 -8.47 -5.37
CA GLN A 108 -16.69 -7.44 -4.34
C GLN A 108 -16.26 -6.09 -4.88
N HIS A 109 -17.13 -5.11 -4.70
CA HIS A 109 -16.88 -3.73 -5.12
C HIS A 109 -16.13 -2.96 -4.03
N TYR A 110 -15.15 -2.15 -4.45
CA TYR A 110 -14.33 -1.30 -3.61
C TYR A 110 -14.31 0.13 -4.16
N GLU A 111 -14.31 1.09 -3.23
CA GLU A 111 -13.99 2.48 -3.51
C GLU A 111 -12.94 2.94 -2.49
N THR A 112 -11.82 3.44 -3.00
CA THR A 112 -10.65 3.82 -2.20
C THR A 112 -10.21 5.24 -2.55
N GLY A 113 -9.35 5.82 -1.70
CA GLY A 113 -8.58 7.00 -2.08
C GLY A 113 -7.47 6.67 -3.09
N SER A 114 -6.37 7.42 -3.04
CA SER A 114 -5.24 7.27 -3.97
C SER A 114 -4.42 5.98 -3.77
N PHE A 115 -4.62 5.24 -2.69
CA PHE A 115 -3.88 4.00 -2.42
C PHE A 115 -4.82 2.80 -2.34
N VAL A 116 -4.45 1.71 -3.03
CA VAL A 116 -5.29 0.51 -3.20
C VAL A 116 -4.65 -0.77 -2.66
N ASP A 117 -3.36 -0.73 -2.31
CA ASP A 117 -2.62 -1.95 -1.98
C ASP A 117 -3.19 -2.70 -0.79
N PHE A 118 -3.86 -2.02 0.14
CA PHE A 118 -4.39 -2.61 1.36
C PHE A 118 -5.90 -2.45 1.42
N LEU A 119 -6.59 -3.57 1.62
CA LEU A 119 -8.04 -3.61 1.66
C LEU A 119 -8.53 -4.43 2.84
N GLU A 120 -9.70 -4.05 3.34
CA GLU A 120 -10.49 -4.93 4.19
C GLU A 120 -11.20 -5.96 3.30
N TYR A 121 -10.97 -7.24 3.59
CA TYR A 121 -11.61 -8.33 2.85
C TYR A 121 -12.89 -8.78 3.56
N PRO A 122 -13.93 -9.19 2.81
CA PRO A 122 -15.09 -9.84 3.39
C PRO A 122 -14.71 -11.07 4.22
N LEU A 123 -15.62 -11.51 5.09
CA LEU A 123 -15.41 -12.74 5.87
C LEU A 123 -15.04 -13.91 4.96
N ASN A 124 -14.00 -14.66 5.34
CA ASN A 124 -13.44 -15.80 4.59
C ASN A 124 -12.76 -15.43 3.25
N LYS A 125 -12.54 -14.14 2.97
CA LYS A 125 -11.75 -13.65 1.83
C LYS A 125 -10.38 -13.16 2.30
N SER A 126 -9.44 -13.10 1.36
CA SER A 126 -8.11 -12.54 1.60
C SER A 126 -7.46 -12.16 0.27
N ALA A 127 -6.37 -11.40 0.34
CA ALA A 127 -5.56 -11.02 -0.81
C ALA A 127 -5.14 -12.22 -1.68
N LYS A 128 -4.83 -13.35 -1.04
CA LYS A 128 -4.38 -14.58 -1.73
C LYS A 128 -5.45 -15.21 -2.60
N ARG A 129 -6.73 -14.92 -2.33
CA ARG A 129 -7.87 -15.45 -3.07
C ARG A 129 -8.29 -14.55 -4.21
N VAL A 130 -7.69 -13.36 -4.36
CA VAL A 130 -7.98 -12.43 -5.46
C VAL A 130 -7.30 -12.94 -6.73
N ILE A 131 -8.09 -13.16 -7.78
CA ILE A 131 -7.60 -13.73 -9.04
C ILE A 131 -7.70 -12.75 -10.22
N ASN A 132 -8.56 -11.74 -10.13
CA ASN A 132 -8.77 -10.77 -11.21
C ASN A 132 -9.42 -9.49 -10.69
N VAL A 133 -9.40 -8.43 -11.50
CA VAL A 133 -10.04 -7.15 -11.22
C VAL A 133 -10.69 -6.57 -12.47
N LYS A 134 -11.77 -5.79 -12.28
CA LYS A 134 -12.40 -4.99 -13.33
C LYS A 134 -12.51 -3.54 -12.88
N GLY A 135 -12.38 -2.61 -13.82
CA GLY A 135 -12.70 -1.20 -13.57
C GLY A 135 -14.17 -1.06 -13.16
N GLY A 136 -14.43 -0.33 -12.08
CA GLY A 136 -15.77 -0.13 -11.54
C GLY A 136 -16.40 1.14 -12.10
N ASN A 137 -17.62 1.03 -12.64
CA ASN A 137 -18.51 2.18 -12.73
C ASN A 137 -19.17 2.34 -11.35
N GLN A 138 -19.26 3.57 -10.81
CA GLN A 138 -20.00 3.84 -9.57
C GLN A 138 -21.37 3.17 -9.67
N SER A 139 -21.64 2.20 -8.81
CA SER A 139 -22.91 1.47 -8.76
C SER A 139 -23.35 1.35 -7.32
N ASP A 140 -24.64 1.53 -7.08
CA ASP A 140 -25.32 1.76 -5.78
C ASP A 140 -25.17 0.66 -4.70
N ASN A 141 -24.18 -0.22 -4.79
CA ASN A 141 -23.90 -1.27 -3.82
C ASN A 141 -23.09 -0.75 -2.63
N LYS A 142 -23.27 -1.41 -1.46
CA LYS A 142 -22.47 -1.17 -0.25
C LYS A 142 -20.98 -1.35 -0.54
N TYR A 143 -20.27 -0.24 -0.58
CA TYR A 143 -18.82 -0.17 -0.76
C TYR A 143 -18.09 -0.64 0.50
N LEU A 144 -17.05 -1.47 0.33
CA LEU A 144 -16.02 -1.62 1.35
C LEU A 144 -15.02 -0.48 1.14
N LYS A 145 -14.75 0.27 2.20
CA LYS A 145 -13.74 1.33 2.21
C LYS A 145 -12.35 0.70 2.33
N SER A 146 -11.35 1.39 1.79
CA SER A 146 -9.96 1.16 2.20
C SER A 146 -9.81 1.46 3.70
N MET A 147 -8.79 0.87 4.32
CA MET A 147 -8.44 1.18 5.71
C MET A 147 -8.16 2.68 5.90
N GLU A 148 -8.45 3.18 7.11
CA GLU A 148 -8.08 4.52 7.59
C GLU A 148 -6.54 4.70 7.68
N PRO A 149 -6.01 5.92 7.94
CA PRO A 149 -4.84 6.49 7.25
C PRO A 149 -3.64 5.54 7.18
N ILE A 150 -3.09 5.39 5.98
CA ILE A 150 -1.95 4.51 5.75
C ILE A 150 -0.68 5.22 6.22
N ASN A 151 0.19 4.50 6.92
CA ASN A 151 1.45 5.07 7.41
C ASN A 151 2.47 5.14 6.29
N ILE A 152 3.20 6.26 6.18
CA ILE A 152 4.27 6.45 5.20
C ILE A 152 5.58 6.68 5.94
N PHE A 153 6.52 5.74 5.79
CA PHE A 153 7.87 5.86 6.33
C PHE A 153 8.77 6.49 5.29
N LEU A 154 9.29 7.67 5.59
CA LEU A 154 10.17 8.44 4.71
C LEU A 154 11.63 8.11 5.00
N ILE A 155 12.30 7.54 4.02
CA ILE A 155 13.67 7.03 4.15
C ILE A 155 14.64 7.93 3.40
N GLU A 156 15.70 8.37 4.09
CA GLU A 156 16.72 9.25 3.47
C GLU A 156 17.64 8.51 2.51
N ASN A 157 17.90 7.23 2.78
CA ASN A 157 18.72 6.39 1.92
C ASN A 157 18.12 4.99 1.82
N LEU A 158 17.23 4.81 0.83
CA LEU A 158 16.55 3.54 0.59
C LEU A 158 17.52 2.40 0.27
N GLN A 159 18.63 2.71 -0.42
CA GLN A 159 19.67 1.75 -0.77
C GLN A 159 20.31 1.13 0.48
N LEU A 160 20.56 1.93 1.52
CA LEU A 160 21.14 1.44 2.77
C LEU A 160 20.22 0.45 3.50
N LEU A 161 18.91 0.69 3.43
CA LEU A 161 17.87 -0.23 3.95
C LEU A 161 17.78 -1.53 3.15
N MET A 162 18.16 -1.51 1.87
CA MET A 162 18.21 -2.70 1.03
C MET A 162 19.55 -3.44 1.13
N GLN A 163 20.63 -2.81 1.62
CA GLN A 163 21.99 -3.37 1.54
C GLN A 163 22.48 -4.10 2.81
N LYS A 164 21.91 -3.82 3.99
CA LYS A 164 22.42 -4.41 5.25
C LYS A 164 22.21 -5.94 5.27
N GLN A 165 23.32 -6.68 5.32
CA GLN A 165 23.40 -8.14 5.49
C GLN A 165 23.37 -8.50 6.97
#